data_AF-A0A132AA88-F1
#
_entry.id   AF-A0A132AA88-F1
#
_cell.length_a   1.000
_cell.length_b   1.000
_cell.length_c   1.000
_cell.angle_alpha   90.00
_cell.angle_beta   90.00
_cell.angle_gamma   90.00
#
_symmetry.space_group_name_H-M   'P 1'
#
loop_
_entity.id
_entity.type
_entity.pdbx_description
1 polymer ?
#
loop_
_entity_poly.entity_id
_entity_poly.type
_entity_poly.pdbx_seq_one_letter_code
_entity_poly.pdbx_strand_id
1 'polypeptide(L)'
;MRKRSCTDCGCLLLFIVFLDSIVNDRSIVLVLRHANIEQVIFPSDTYGNICGQGRLSHKPYLYFFNILKCATDIKGTIIDGCQTPQICVSQCPSVTFSVRPSKEVRQIELEHAICQYDITPNRDNVN
;
A
#
# COMPACT_ATOMS: atom_id res chain seq x y z
N MET A 1 54.69 32.13 0.01
CA MET A 1 53.56 31.25 -0.40
C MET A 1 53.48 30.09 0.58
N ARG A 2 52.39 29.99 1.35
CA ARG A 2 52.24 29.02 2.44
C ARG A 2 51.98 27.63 1.84
N LYS A 3 52.94 26.71 1.98
CA LYS A 3 52.75 25.29 1.60
C LYS A 3 51.67 24.68 2.50
N ARG A 4 50.41 24.72 2.05
CA ARG A 4 49.28 24.00 2.64
C ARG A 4 49.34 22.53 2.20
N SER A 5 50.46 21.87 2.48
CA SER A 5 50.76 20.55 1.89
C SER A 5 50.37 19.36 2.78
N CYS A 6 49.81 19.58 3.97
CA CYS A 6 49.59 18.50 4.94
C CYS A 6 48.14 18.31 5.39
N THR A 7 47.24 19.29 5.17
CA THR A 7 45.82 19.18 5.56
C THR A 7 44.98 18.45 4.51
N ASP A 8 45.46 18.36 3.26
CA ASP A 8 44.70 17.78 2.15
C ASP A 8 44.72 16.24 2.16
N CYS A 9 45.87 15.63 2.48
CA CYS A 9 46.00 14.16 2.55
C CYS A 9 45.14 13.54 3.68
N GLY A 10 45.07 14.18 4.84
CA GLY A 10 44.25 13.69 5.95
C GLY A 10 42.75 13.74 5.63
N CYS A 11 42.27 14.86 5.08
CA CYS A 11 40.88 15.00 4.66
C CYS A 11 40.54 14.06 3.49
N LEU A 12 41.47 13.85 2.55
CA LEU A 12 41.28 12.93 1.43
C LEU A 12 41.14 11.47 1.89
N LEU A 13 41.97 11.03 2.85
CA LEU A 13 41.87 9.68 3.40
C LEU A 13 40.54 9.45 4.14
N LEU A 14 40.09 10.44 4.92
CA LEU A 14 38.80 10.37 5.61
C LEU A 14 37.63 10.30 4.62
N PHE A 15 37.70 11.05 3.51
CA PHE A 15 36.67 11.02 2.47
C PHE A 15 36.60 9.67 1.75
N ILE A 16 37.76 9.07 1.43
CA ILE A 16 37.81 7.75 0.80
C ILE A 16 37.23 6.67 1.73
N VAL A 17 37.61 6.67 3.01
CA VAL A 17 37.04 5.71 3.99
C VAL A 17 35.53 5.88 4.13
N PHE A 18 35.01 7.10 4.09
CA PHE A 18 33.58 7.35 4.13
C PHE A 18 32.85 6.78 2.90
N LEU A 19 33.39 6.99 1.70
CA LEU A 19 32.81 6.44 0.47
C LEU A 19 32.88 4.91 0.42
N ASP A 20 34.01 4.32 0.81
CA ASP A 20 34.16 2.87 0.89
C ASP A 20 33.17 2.28 1.90
N SER A 21 32.98 2.93 3.04
CA SER A 21 32.02 2.47 4.06
C SER A 21 30.58 2.46 3.55
N ILE A 22 30.20 3.36 2.63
CA ILE A 22 28.86 3.39 2.03
C ILE A 22 28.70 2.32 0.95
N VAL A 23 29.69 2.16 0.08
CA VAL A 23 29.59 1.27 -1.09
C VAL A 23 29.77 -0.19 -0.70
N ASN A 24 30.67 -0.47 0.25
CA ASN A 24 30.93 -1.84 0.73
C ASN A 24 30.01 -2.25 1.88
N ASP A 25 29.03 -1.42 2.26
CA ASP A 25 28.08 -1.80 3.28
C ASP A 25 27.23 -2.97 2.79
N ARG A 26 27.61 -4.17 3.23
CA ARG A 26 26.89 -5.42 2.96
C ARG A 26 25.46 -5.36 3.46
N SER A 27 25.08 -4.41 4.32
CA SER A 27 23.68 -4.20 4.71
C SER A 27 22.80 -3.84 3.53
N ILE A 28 23.28 -3.08 2.53
CA ILE A 28 22.47 -2.74 1.35
C ILE A 28 22.09 -4.01 0.57
N VAL A 29 23.05 -4.92 0.38
CA VAL A 29 22.84 -6.19 -0.31
C VAL A 29 22.00 -7.14 0.54
N LEU A 30 22.19 -7.15 1.86
CA LEU A 30 21.40 -7.95 2.79
C LEU A 30 19.93 -7.50 2.79
N VAL A 31 19.68 -6.18 2.83
CA VAL A 31 18.34 -5.61 2.73
C VAL A 31 17.71 -5.97 1.39
N LEU A 32 18.43 -5.86 0.27
CA LEU A 32 17.90 -6.27 -1.04
C LEU A 32 17.60 -7.77 -1.14
N ARG A 33 18.37 -8.62 -0.44
CA ARG A 33 18.15 -10.08 -0.40
C ARG A 33 16.96 -10.47 0.50
N HIS A 34 16.71 -9.73 1.58
CA HIS A 34 15.63 -9.99 2.53
C HIS A 34 14.39 -9.13 2.28
N ALA A 35 14.49 -8.13 1.40
CA ALA A 35 13.38 -7.33 0.93
C ALA A 35 12.52 -8.22 0.04
N ASN A 36 11.60 -8.93 0.68
CA ASN A 36 10.48 -9.56 -0.01
C ASN A 36 9.62 -8.44 -0.58
N ILE A 37 9.91 -8.04 -1.83
CA ILE A 37 9.21 -6.98 -2.55
C ILE A 37 7.70 -7.25 -2.57
N GLU A 38 7.35 -8.53 -2.58
CA GLU A 38 6.00 -9.03 -2.40
C GLU A 38 5.31 -8.49 -1.14
N GLN A 39 5.95 -8.48 0.02
CA GLN A 39 5.34 -7.93 1.25
C GLN A 39 5.20 -6.40 1.25
N VAL A 40 5.98 -5.70 0.42
CA VAL A 40 5.91 -4.24 0.29
C VAL A 40 4.85 -3.84 -0.74
N ILE A 41 4.64 -4.66 -1.77
CA ILE A 41 3.70 -4.38 -2.86
C ILE A 41 2.31 -4.92 -2.56
N PHE A 42 2.19 -6.05 -1.85
CA PHE A 42 0.90 -6.69 -1.74
C PHE A 42 -0.03 -5.94 -0.79
N PRO A 43 -1.14 -5.41 -1.33
CA PRO A 43 -2.13 -4.75 -0.51
C PRO A 43 -2.84 -5.77 0.39
N SER A 44 -2.97 -5.41 1.67
CA SER A 44 -3.82 -6.12 2.62
C SER A 44 -5.23 -5.54 2.62
N ASP A 45 -6.24 -6.38 2.77
CA ASP A 45 -7.61 -5.96 2.98
C ASP A 45 -7.85 -5.43 4.40
N THR A 46 -9.06 -4.92 4.70
CA THR A 46 -9.44 -4.47 6.06
C THR A 46 -9.41 -5.60 7.10
N TYR A 47 -9.44 -6.85 6.68
CA TYR A 47 -9.46 -8.04 7.53
C TYR A 47 -8.05 -8.63 7.78
N GLY A 48 -7.01 -8.01 7.23
CA GLY A 48 -5.62 -8.46 7.36
C GLY A 48 -5.23 -9.60 6.42
N ASN A 49 -6.05 -9.92 5.41
CA ASN A 49 -5.69 -10.89 4.38
C ASN A 49 -4.92 -10.21 3.23
N ILE A 50 -3.92 -10.91 2.71
CA ILE A 50 -3.11 -10.46 1.57
C ILE A 50 -3.80 -10.90 0.28
N CYS A 51 -4.07 -9.96 -0.64
CA CYS A 51 -4.68 -10.29 -1.93
C CYS A 51 -3.70 -11.10 -2.81
N GLY A 52 -4.20 -12.09 -3.54
CA GLY A 52 -3.38 -12.88 -4.46
C GLY A 52 -2.53 -13.98 -3.79
N GLN A 53 -2.66 -14.20 -2.48
CA GLN A 53 -1.92 -15.24 -1.76
C GLN A 53 -2.83 -16.15 -0.93
N GLY A 54 -2.42 -17.41 -0.76
CA GLY A 54 -3.14 -18.40 0.07
C GLY A 54 -4.59 -18.59 -0.38
N ARG A 55 -5.55 -18.39 0.55
CA ARG A 55 -6.98 -18.54 0.30
C ARG A 55 -7.53 -17.52 -0.71
N LEU A 56 -6.86 -16.38 -0.90
CA LEU A 56 -7.24 -15.31 -1.82
C LEU A 56 -6.41 -15.30 -3.11
N SER A 57 -5.74 -16.40 -3.46
CA SER A 57 -4.97 -16.51 -4.71
C SER A 57 -5.82 -16.25 -5.97
N HIS A 58 -7.13 -16.50 -5.91
CA HIS A 58 -8.08 -16.24 -6.98
C HIS A 58 -8.60 -14.78 -7.03
N LYS A 59 -8.20 -13.95 -6.05
CA LYS A 59 -8.59 -12.54 -5.90
C LYS A 59 -7.34 -11.66 -5.75
N PRO A 60 -6.60 -11.40 -6.85
CA PRO A 60 -5.32 -10.69 -6.77
C PRO A 60 -5.43 -9.16 -6.67
N TYR A 61 -6.61 -8.58 -6.91
CA TYR A 61 -6.79 -7.12 -6.93
C TYR A 61 -7.39 -6.60 -5.62
N LEU A 62 -6.91 -5.47 -5.11
CA LEU A 62 -7.52 -4.77 -3.98
C LEU A 62 -8.51 -3.70 -4.50
N TYR A 63 -9.75 -3.74 -4.02
CA TYR A 63 -10.77 -2.76 -4.31
C TYR A 63 -10.98 -1.80 -3.13
N PHE A 64 -11.02 -0.50 -3.43
CA PHE A 64 -11.32 0.56 -2.47
C PHE A 64 -12.75 1.07 -2.66
N PHE A 65 -13.54 1.08 -1.59
CA PHE A 65 -14.90 1.62 -1.67
C PHE A 65 -14.92 3.14 -1.92
N ASN A 66 -13.99 3.88 -1.33
CA ASN A 66 -13.84 5.30 -1.56
C ASN A 66 -12.36 5.69 -1.62
N ILE A 67 -11.80 5.67 -2.83
CA ILE A 67 -10.41 6.06 -3.08
C ILE A 67 -10.13 7.54 -2.79
N LEU A 68 -11.16 8.40 -2.88
CA LEU A 68 -11.00 9.84 -2.62
C LEU A 68 -10.69 10.14 -1.15
N LYS A 69 -11.15 9.30 -0.21
CA LYS A 69 -10.77 9.42 1.20
C LYS A 69 -9.25 9.24 1.39
N CYS A 70 -8.62 8.31 0.67
CA CYS A 70 -7.18 8.10 0.74
C CYS A 70 -6.41 9.31 0.19
N ALA A 71 -6.89 9.89 -0.92
CA ALA A 71 -6.26 11.05 -1.55
C ALA A 71 -6.44 12.35 -0.74
N THR A 72 -7.51 12.43 0.06
CA THR A 72 -7.79 13.61 0.91
C THR A 72 -7.02 13.53 2.23
N ASP A 73 -6.89 12.33 2.80
CA ASP A 73 -6.17 12.08 4.05
C ASP A 73 -4.87 11.30 3.82
N ILE A 74 -3.99 11.86 2.99
CA ILE A 74 -2.69 11.27 2.67
C ILE A 74 -1.85 11.08 3.93
N LYS A 75 -1.97 12.00 4.90
CA LYS A 75 -1.19 11.97 6.15
C LYS A 75 -1.62 10.82 7.07
N GLY A 76 -2.92 10.59 7.23
CA GLY A 76 -3.43 9.42 7.96
C GLY A 76 -3.15 8.11 7.24
N THR A 77 -3.23 8.11 5.90
CA THR A 77 -3.06 6.90 5.07
C THR A 77 -1.66 6.28 5.17
N ILE A 78 -0.61 7.08 5.37
CA ILE A 78 0.77 6.57 5.48
C ILE A 78 0.99 5.80 6.79
N ILE A 79 0.30 6.20 7.87
CA ILE A 79 0.51 5.64 9.21
C ILE A 79 -0.51 4.53 9.49
N ASP A 80 -1.79 4.79 9.22
CA ASP A 80 -2.90 3.92 9.61
C ASP A 80 -3.51 3.16 8.42
N GLY A 81 -2.99 3.37 7.21
CA GLY A 81 -3.64 2.89 5.98
C GLY A 81 -4.88 3.73 5.63
N CYS A 82 -5.51 3.43 4.50
CA CYS A 82 -6.67 4.21 4.07
C CYS A 82 -7.91 3.88 4.92
N GLN A 83 -8.57 4.91 5.47
CA GLN A 83 -9.82 4.79 6.23
C GLN A 83 -11.05 4.54 5.34
N THR A 84 -10.98 3.51 4.50
CA THR A 84 -12.09 3.01 3.70
C THR A 84 -12.10 1.48 3.75
N PRO A 85 -13.27 0.82 3.69
CA PRO A 85 -13.31 -0.63 3.52
C PRO A 85 -12.55 -1.04 2.25
N GLN A 86 -11.66 -2.01 2.41
CA GLN A 86 -10.81 -2.57 1.36
C GLN A 86 -11.08 -4.08 1.29
N ILE A 87 -11.29 -4.62 0.09
CA ILE A 87 -11.53 -6.06 -0.11
C ILE A 87 -10.76 -6.58 -1.33
N CYS A 88 -10.38 -7.86 -1.31
CA CYS A 88 -9.76 -8.52 -2.45
C CYS A 88 -10.82 -9.00 -3.45
N VAL A 89 -10.62 -8.71 -4.73
CA VAL A 89 -11.52 -9.09 -5.83
C VAL A 89 -10.76 -9.81 -6.95
N SER A 90 -11.48 -10.67 -7.68
CA SER A 90 -10.94 -11.41 -8.83
C SER A 90 -10.83 -10.53 -10.08
N GLN A 91 -11.73 -9.56 -10.20
CA GLN A 91 -11.76 -8.58 -11.29
C GLN A 91 -12.30 -7.26 -10.74
N CYS A 92 -11.68 -6.15 -11.15
CA CYS A 92 -12.19 -4.83 -10.82
C CYS A 92 -13.52 -4.59 -11.55
N PRO A 93 -14.56 -4.05 -10.87
CA PRO A 93 -15.81 -3.70 -11.53
C PRO A 93 -15.54 -2.64 -12.61
N SER A 94 -16.18 -2.80 -13.78
CA SER A 94 -16.04 -1.88 -14.92
C SER A 94 -16.73 -0.53 -14.69
N VAL A 95 -17.49 -0.41 -13.60
CA VAL A 95 -18.22 0.79 -13.21
C VAL A 95 -17.70 1.28 -11.85
N THR A 96 -17.41 2.57 -11.77
CA THR A 96 -17.07 3.22 -10.50
C THR A 96 -18.37 3.69 -9.86
N PHE A 97 -18.76 3.07 -8.75
CA PHE A 97 -19.88 3.54 -7.96
C PHE A 97 -19.36 4.36 -6.77
N SER A 98 -19.95 5.52 -6.53
CA SER A 98 -19.70 6.31 -5.32
C SER A 98 -21.05 6.56 -4.66
N VAL A 99 -21.29 5.95 -3.50
CA VAL A 99 -22.56 6.11 -2.79
C VAL A 99 -22.68 7.55 -2.31
N ARG A 100 -23.59 8.30 -2.93
CA ARG A 100 -23.96 9.66 -2.49
C ARG A 100 -25.27 9.52 -1.71
N PRO A 101 -25.34 9.92 -0.42
CA PRO A 101 -26.51 9.65 0.39
C PRO A 101 -27.72 10.45 -0.14
N SER A 102 -28.57 9.79 -0.92
CA SER A 102 -29.90 10.25 -1.32
C SER A 102 -30.92 9.17 -0.99
N LYS A 103 -32.18 9.53 -0.73
CA LYS A 103 -33.19 8.59 -0.21
C LYS A 103 -33.73 7.61 -1.27
N GLU A 104 -33.78 8.00 -2.54
CA GLU A 104 -34.36 7.20 -3.64
C GLU A 104 -33.36 6.22 -4.29
N VAL A 105 -32.06 6.45 -4.16
CA VAL A 105 -31.03 5.63 -4.83
C VAL A 105 -30.58 4.42 -3.99
N ARG A 106 -31.01 4.33 -2.71
CA ARG A 106 -30.56 3.31 -1.75
C ARG A 106 -30.83 1.86 -2.17
N GLN A 107 -31.94 1.58 -2.86
CA GLN A 107 -32.27 0.20 -3.26
C GLN A 107 -31.39 -0.33 -4.40
N ILE A 108 -31.00 0.53 -5.34
CA ILE A 108 -30.19 0.13 -6.50
C ILE A 108 -28.69 0.10 -6.15
N GLU A 109 -28.26 0.97 -5.22
CA GLU A 109 -26.87 1.00 -4.72
C GLU A 109 -26.54 -0.17 -3.77
N LEU A 110 -27.51 -0.67 -3.00
CA LEU A 110 -27.26 -1.70 -1.98
C LEU A 110 -27.00 -3.09 -2.58
N GLU A 111 -27.56 -3.40 -3.75
CA GLU A 111 -27.26 -4.64 -4.48
C GLU A 111 -25.79 -4.69 -4.97
N HIS A 112 -25.12 -3.54 -5.06
CA HIS A 112 -23.73 -3.44 -5.55
C HIS A 112 -22.72 -3.02 -4.46
N ALA A 113 -23.20 -2.62 -3.27
CA ALA A 113 -22.37 -2.12 -2.18
C ALA A 113 -22.25 -3.16 -1.06
N ILE A 114 -21.40 -4.17 -1.25
CA ILE A 114 -21.02 -5.12 -0.19
C ILE A 114 -19.51 -5.07 0.04
N CYS A 115 -19.13 -4.98 1.33
CA CYS A 115 -17.74 -4.89 1.78
C CYS A 115 -17.26 -6.15 2.55
N GLN A 116 -18.04 -7.24 2.51
CA GLN A 116 -17.74 -8.48 3.24
C GLN A 116 -17.60 -9.65 2.27
N TYR A 117 -16.74 -10.61 2.61
CA TYR A 117 -16.63 -11.86 1.87
C TYR A 117 -17.88 -12.72 2.09
N ASP A 118 -18.29 -13.45 1.05
CA ASP A 118 -19.33 -14.48 1.11
C ASP A 118 -20.76 -14.00 1.46
N ILE A 119 -21.02 -12.68 1.39
CA ILE A 119 -22.36 -12.12 1.55
C ILE A 119 -22.91 -11.70 0.18
N THR A 120 -24.00 -12.33 -0.24
CA THR A 120 -24.81 -11.87 -1.38
C THR A 120 -25.87 -10.89 -0.90
N PRO A 121 -26.16 -9.81 -1.65
CA PRO A 121 -27.25 -8.92 -1.29
C PRO A 121 -28.56 -9.67 -1.51
N ASN A 122 -29.25 -10.02 -0.43
CA ASN A 122 -30.63 -10.49 -0.49
C ASN A 122 -31.52 -9.38 0.09
N ARG A 123 -32.65 -9.11 -0.59
CA ARG A 123 -33.61 -8.08 -0.15
C ARG A 123 -34.20 -8.36 1.23
N ASP A 124 -34.13 -9.61 1.69
CA ASP A 124 -34.62 -10.03 3.01
C ASP A 124 -33.67 -9.69 4.17
N ASN A 125 -32.42 -9.33 3.88
CA ASN A 125 -31.40 -9.02 4.90
C ASN A 125 -31.37 -7.52 5.26
N VAL A 126 -32.29 -6.74 4.69
CA VAL A 126 -32.38 -5.28 4.76
C VAL A 126 -33.77 -4.90 5.29
N ASN A 127 -34.13 -5.44 6.45
CA ASN A 127 -35.31 -5.03 7.20
C ASN A 127 -34.97 -4.91 8.68
#